data_AF-A0A978SWC8-F1
#
_entry.id   AF-A0A978SWC8-F1
#
_cell.length_a   1.000
_cell.length_b   1.000
_cell.length_c   1.000
_cell.angle_alpha   90.00
_cell.angle_beta   90.00
_cell.angle_gamma   90.00
#
_symmetry.space_group_name_H-M   'P 1'
#
loop_
_entity.id
_entity.type
_entity.pdbx_description
1 polymer ?
#
loop_
_entity_poly.entity_id
_entity_poly.type
_entity_poly.pdbx_seq_one_letter_code
_entity_poly.pdbx_strand_id
1 'polypeptide(L)'
;MWRYLGRFQLKDKWQILPARNFEIFRVKHQPISNPANKYLKGVIAGAILEGEPINLISPQRLSYREESEIFTFYFPEGIGEKRLLFKRLDSTPDLKWEVLVEYYEPSSSVNEDFANYIINRFRDLMPLFTNVSTSLATIKYNLIPVSTTVAVVNNTPVLLIAANTLRRGLTIENPTNKEMILGFQISNNQLQQRWLEIPPRSFFEMPTGADGSCYTGAIFVLPGISGSLTVVEFSQGASL
;
A
#
# COMPACT_ATOMS: atom_id res chain seq x y z
N MET A 1 -15.44 2.35 11.61
CA MET A 1 -16.00 3.39 12.50
C MET A 1 -14.88 4.16 13.21
N TRP A 2 -15.05 5.45 13.47
CA TRP A 2 -14.08 6.22 14.26
C TRP A 2 -14.28 5.98 15.75
N ARG A 3 -13.20 5.69 16.47
CA ARG A 3 -13.20 5.51 17.93
C ARG A 3 -12.27 6.51 18.60
N TYR A 4 -12.73 7.06 19.70
CA TYR A 4 -11.97 8.02 20.48
C TYR A 4 -10.77 7.36 21.15
N LEU A 5 -9.59 7.93 20.98
CA LEU A 5 -8.36 7.48 21.62
C LEU A 5 -8.08 8.27 22.88
N GLY A 6 -8.23 9.60 22.82
CA GLY A 6 -7.91 10.48 23.92
C GLY A 6 -7.73 11.94 23.51
N ARG A 7 -7.52 12.78 24.52
CA ARG A 7 -7.18 14.20 24.41
C ARG A 7 -5.74 14.37 24.88
N PHE A 8 -4.92 15.00 24.05
CA PHE A 8 -3.50 15.16 24.31
C PHE A 8 -3.11 16.62 24.17
N GLN A 9 -2.48 17.17 25.20
CA GLN A 9 -1.87 18.49 25.13
C GLN A 9 -0.47 18.36 24.53
N LEU A 10 -0.23 18.99 23.38
CA LEU A 10 1.05 18.95 22.69
C LEU A 10 2.17 19.64 23.48
N LYS A 11 3.25 18.91 23.75
CA LYS A 11 4.42 19.36 24.51
C LYS A 11 5.68 19.36 23.65
N ASP A 12 6.70 20.09 24.11
CA ASP A 12 8.03 20.18 23.51
C ASP A 12 8.81 18.86 23.53
N LYS A 13 8.47 17.93 24.43
CA LYS A 13 8.98 16.55 24.47
C LYS A 13 8.07 15.59 23.72
N TRP A 14 8.64 14.49 23.23
CA TRP A 14 7.87 13.41 22.61
C TRP A 14 6.84 12.84 23.59
N GLN A 15 5.58 12.83 23.17
CA GLN A 15 4.48 12.25 23.90
C GLN A 15 4.11 10.92 23.26
N ILE A 16 4.34 9.85 24.01
CA ILE A 16 4.08 8.48 23.57
C ILE A 16 2.65 8.13 23.97
N LEU A 17 1.81 7.81 22.97
CA LEU A 17 0.46 7.33 23.22
C LEU A 17 0.46 5.85 23.58
N PRO A 18 -0.62 5.30 24.16
CA PRO A 18 -0.73 3.87 24.41
C PRO A 18 -0.54 3.01 23.16
N ALA A 19 -0.13 1.75 23.37
CA ALA A 19 0.03 0.74 22.33
C ALA A 19 -1.21 0.59 21.47
N ARG A 20 -1.06 0.69 20.14
CA ARG A 20 -2.18 0.49 19.22
C ARG A 20 -1.70 -0.11 17.91
N ASN A 21 -2.45 -1.09 17.42
CA ASN A 21 -2.25 -1.76 16.13
C ASN A 21 -3.07 -1.11 15.01
N PHE A 22 -3.33 0.20 15.10
CA PHE A 22 -4.11 0.92 14.11
C PHE A 22 -3.19 1.77 13.22
N GLU A 23 -3.59 1.92 11.96
CA GLU A 23 -2.78 2.60 10.95
C GLU A 23 -3.36 3.96 10.56
N ILE A 24 -4.65 4.20 10.83
CA ILE A 24 -5.37 5.42 10.43
C ILE A 24 -5.83 6.17 11.68
N PHE A 25 -5.40 7.41 11.77
CA PHE A 25 -5.73 8.31 12.87
C PHE A 25 -6.36 9.59 12.36
N ARG A 26 -7.36 10.09 13.08
CA ARG A 26 -7.93 11.41 12.87
C ARG A 26 -7.59 12.31 14.04
N VAL A 27 -7.01 13.47 13.75
CA VAL A 27 -6.60 14.46 14.73
C VAL A 27 -7.46 15.69 14.57
N LYS A 28 -8.08 16.15 15.67
CA LYS A 28 -8.90 17.36 15.71
C LYS A 28 -8.27 18.33 16.69
N HIS A 29 -8.02 19.56 16.25
CA HIS A 29 -7.46 20.58 17.12
C HIS A 29 -8.56 21.19 17.99
N GLN A 30 -8.29 21.35 19.29
CA GLN A 30 -9.16 22.12 20.16
C GLN A 30 -9.03 23.60 19.81
N PRO A 31 -10.14 24.35 19.69
CA PRO A 31 -10.10 25.77 19.34
C PRO A 31 -9.20 26.59 20.27
N ILE A 32 -8.40 27.46 19.69
CA ILE A 32 -7.51 28.37 20.41
C ILE A 32 -7.96 29.82 20.16
N SER A 33 -8.27 30.54 21.24
CA SER A 33 -8.75 31.91 21.20
C SER A 33 -7.61 32.94 21.00
N ASN A 34 -6.81 32.83 19.93
CA ASN A 34 -5.82 33.85 19.54
C ASN A 34 -5.30 33.65 18.09
N PRO A 35 -5.46 34.63 17.17
CA PRO A 35 -5.04 34.50 15.77
C PRO A 35 -3.52 34.44 15.54
N ALA A 36 -2.68 34.94 16.44
CA ALA A 36 -1.21 34.81 16.35
C ALA A 36 -0.77 33.33 16.37
N ASN A 37 -1.63 32.46 16.89
CA ASN A 37 -1.37 31.04 17.10
C ASN A 37 -1.87 30.16 15.94
N LYS A 38 -2.25 30.74 14.80
CA LYS A 38 -2.49 29.94 13.57
C LYS A 38 -1.19 29.33 13.01
N TYR A 39 -0.02 29.74 13.50
CA TYR A 39 1.29 29.25 13.08
C TYR A 39 1.90 28.17 13.97
N LEU A 40 1.12 27.55 14.87
CA LEU A 40 1.61 26.46 15.71
C LEU A 40 2.08 25.28 14.86
N LYS A 41 3.23 24.72 15.22
CA LYS A 41 3.88 23.65 14.48
C LYS A 41 4.18 22.50 15.41
N GLY A 42 3.82 21.30 14.99
CA GLY A 42 4.15 20.06 15.66
C GLY A 42 4.55 18.99 14.66
N VAL A 43 4.87 17.83 15.19
CA VAL A 43 5.13 16.60 14.45
C VAL A 43 4.28 15.51 15.06
N ILE A 44 3.68 14.72 14.19
CA ILE A 44 3.08 13.45 14.52
C ILE A 44 3.90 12.36 13.82
N ALA A 45 4.19 11.26 14.50
CA ALA A 45 4.96 10.16 13.91
C ALA A 45 4.45 8.82 14.43
N GLY A 46 4.54 7.79 13.60
CA GLY A 46 4.57 6.43 14.11
C GLY A 46 5.90 6.18 14.82
N ALA A 47 5.94 5.25 15.76
CA ALA A 47 7.19 4.70 16.27
C ALA A 47 7.09 3.23 16.61
N ILE A 48 8.25 2.60 16.60
CA ILE A 48 8.49 1.26 17.12
C ILE A 48 9.38 1.42 18.36
N LEU A 49 8.90 0.95 19.50
CA LEU A 49 9.68 0.86 20.71
C LEU A 49 10.32 -0.53 20.80
N GLU A 50 11.64 -0.57 20.59
CA GLU A 50 12.52 -1.74 20.82
C GLU A 50 13.68 -1.32 21.73
N GLY A 51 13.33 -0.78 22.91
CA GLY A 51 14.30 -0.14 23.81
C GLY A 51 14.61 1.32 23.42
N GLU A 52 15.80 1.78 23.80
CA GLU A 52 16.34 3.09 23.43
C GLU A 52 17.34 2.90 22.26
N PRO A 53 17.29 3.74 21.20
CA PRO A 53 16.46 4.93 21.01
C PRO A 53 15.07 4.66 20.40
N ILE A 54 14.16 5.64 20.52
CA ILE A 54 12.85 5.63 19.85
C ILE A 54 13.04 5.71 18.33
N ASN A 55 12.60 4.67 17.61
CA ASN A 55 12.64 4.66 16.14
C ASN A 55 11.37 5.31 15.58
N LEU A 56 11.52 6.49 15.00
CA LEU A 56 10.42 7.23 14.37
C LEU A 56 10.17 6.71 12.95
N ILE A 57 8.90 6.52 12.60
CA ILE A 57 8.43 6.12 11.29
C ILE A 57 7.61 7.25 10.70
N SER A 58 8.03 7.71 9.52
CA SER A 58 7.34 8.71 8.71
C SER A 58 6.85 9.93 9.53
N PRO A 59 7.75 10.74 10.13
CA PRO A 59 7.34 11.94 10.83
C PRO A 59 6.62 12.90 9.87
N GLN A 60 5.41 13.31 10.23
CA GLN A 60 4.58 14.21 9.44
C GLN A 60 4.36 15.52 10.19
N ARG A 61 4.31 16.62 9.43
CA ARG A 61 4.06 17.95 10.00
C ARG A 61 2.62 18.02 10.48
N LEU A 62 2.45 18.47 11.72
CA LEU A 62 1.18 18.86 12.31
C LEU A 62 1.13 20.39 12.39
N SER A 63 0.03 21.02 12.04
CA SER A 63 -0.14 22.47 12.16
C SER A 63 -1.55 22.79 12.57
N TYR A 64 -1.73 23.75 13.47
CA TYR A 64 -3.05 24.08 13.97
C TYR A 64 -3.97 24.54 12.82
N ARG A 65 -5.13 23.87 12.71
CA ARG A 65 -6.20 24.22 11.78
C ARG A 65 -7.55 23.79 12.36
N GLU A 66 -8.63 24.35 11.83
CA GLU A 66 -9.99 24.07 12.33
C GLU A 66 -10.50 22.72 11.82
N GLU A 67 -10.02 22.27 10.66
CA GLU A 67 -10.38 21.01 10.06
C GLU A 67 -9.74 19.82 10.77
N SER A 68 -10.40 18.67 10.68
CA SER A 68 -9.81 17.41 11.12
C SER A 68 -8.76 16.95 10.11
N GLU A 69 -7.60 16.53 10.61
CA GLU A 69 -6.54 15.94 9.79
C GLU A 69 -6.57 14.42 9.90
N ILE A 70 -6.32 13.72 8.79
CA ILE A 70 -6.19 12.26 8.78
C ILE A 70 -4.73 11.92 8.50
N PHE A 71 -4.17 11.08 9.36
CA PHE A 71 -2.80 10.58 9.25
C PHE A 71 -2.82 9.07 9.07
N THR A 72 -1.99 8.58 8.16
CA THR A 72 -1.80 7.15 7.91
C THR A 72 -0.35 6.78 8.18
N PHE A 73 -0.15 5.80 9.06
CA PHE A 73 1.15 5.25 9.39
C PHE A 73 1.15 3.76 9.10
N TYR A 74 2.19 3.30 8.40
CA TYR A 74 2.43 1.89 8.21
C TYR A 74 3.34 1.37 9.31
N PHE A 75 2.93 0.29 9.97
CA PHE A 75 3.74 -0.39 10.96
C PHE A 75 3.96 -1.83 10.52
N PRO A 76 5.20 -2.22 10.14
CA PRO A 76 5.52 -3.60 9.82
C PRO A 76 5.07 -4.56 10.92
N GLU A 77 4.56 -5.73 10.58
CA GLU A 77 4.23 -6.76 11.56
C GLU A 77 5.51 -7.43 12.10
N GLY A 78 5.45 -7.92 13.33
CA GLY A 78 6.56 -8.63 13.97
C GLY A 78 7.69 -7.76 14.53
N ILE A 79 7.58 -6.43 14.49
CA ILE A 79 8.62 -5.51 14.97
C ILE A 79 8.10 -4.64 16.12
N GLY A 80 8.68 -4.84 17.31
CA GLY A 80 8.49 -4.07 18.53
C GLY A 80 7.07 -3.64 18.91
N GLU A 81 6.99 -2.66 19.80
CA GLU A 81 5.72 -2.09 20.22
C GLU A 81 5.38 -0.84 19.39
N LYS A 82 4.28 -0.92 18.64
CA LYS A 82 3.79 0.14 17.76
C LYS A 82 3.16 1.26 18.57
N ARG A 83 3.53 2.50 18.24
CA ARG A 83 3.14 3.70 18.99
C ARG A 83 2.86 4.88 18.06
N LEU A 84 1.96 5.74 18.51
CA LEU A 84 1.80 7.08 17.94
C LEU A 84 2.49 8.08 18.86
N LEU A 85 3.18 9.04 18.25
CA LEU A 85 3.93 10.06 18.95
C LEU A 85 3.51 11.43 18.48
N PHE A 86 3.52 12.39 19.40
CA PHE A 86 3.42 13.81 19.07
C PHE A 86 4.54 14.61 19.72
N LYS A 87 4.95 15.67 19.05
CA LYS A 87 5.87 16.67 19.60
C LYS A 87 5.53 18.04 19.04
N ARG A 88 5.44 19.03 19.92
CA ARG A 88 5.35 20.44 19.55
C ARG A 88 6.74 20.95 19.19
N LEU A 89 6.82 21.73 18.12
CA LEU A 89 8.07 22.32 17.63
C LEU A 89 8.18 23.82 17.93
N ASP A 90 7.07 24.51 18.17
CA ASP A 90 7.08 25.91 18.55
C ASP A 90 7.21 26.12 20.06
N SER A 91 7.82 27.25 20.46
CA SER A 91 7.96 27.65 21.85
C SER A 91 6.96 28.77 22.15
N THR A 92 5.72 28.38 22.50
CA THR A 92 4.72 29.32 23.04
C THR A 92 4.24 28.78 24.41
N PRO A 93 4.95 29.12 25.51
CA PRO A 93 4.80 28.46 26.81
C PRO A 93 3.40 28.61 27.43
N ASP A 94 2.79 29.79 27.27
CA ASP A 94 1.50 30.11 27.90
C ASP A 94 0.30 29.50 27.17
N LEU A 95 0.55 28.83 26.05
CA LEU A 95 -0.51 28.29 25.20
C LEU A 95 -0.64 26.77 25.33
N LYS A 96 -1.83 26.32 25.75
CA LYS A 96 -2.19 24.91 25.75
C LYS A 96 -2.76 24.51 24.39
N TRP A 97 -1.92 23.97 23.52
CA TRP A 97 -2.38 23.37 22.27
C TRP A 97 -2.79 21.92 22.51
N GLU A 98 -4.08 21.65 22.35
CA GLU A 98 -4.64 20.32 22.59
C GLU A 98 -5.24 19.73 21.32
N VAL A 99 -5.09 18.41 21.21
CA VAL A 99 -5.65 17.61 20.11
C VAL A 99 -6.50 16.49 20.66
N LEU A 100 -7.63 16.25 20.00
CA LEU A 100 -8.41 15.02 20.16
C LEU A 100 -7.95 14.05 19.09
N VAL A 101 -7.62 12.83 19.50
CA VAL A 101 -7.17 11.79 18.60
C VAL A 101 -8.22 10.69 18.57
N GLU A 102 -8.56 10.25 17.38
CA GLU A 102 -9.43 9.13 17.09
C GLU A 102 -8.68 8.15 16.18
N TYR A 103 -9.01 6.86 16.25
CA TYR A 103 -8.51 5.84 15.32
C TYR A 103 -9.67 5.25 14.53
N TYR A 104 -9.38 4.79 13.31
CA TYR A 104 -10.36 4.06 12.53
C TYR A 104 -10.31 2.58 12.89
N GLU A 105 -11.42 2.05 13.41
CA GLU A 105 -11.61 0.62 13.63
C GLU A 105 -12.54 0.06 12.54
N PRO A 106 -12.05 -0.80 11.63
CA PRO A 106 -12.93 -1.42 10.64
C PRO A 106 -13.98 -2.25 11.37
N SER A 107 -15.25 -2.09 11.01
CA SER A 107 -16.32 -2.91 11.56
C SER A 107 -16.16 -4.35 11.05
N SER A 108 -16.26 -5.32 11.96
CA SER A 108 -16.17 -6.76 11.70
C SER A 108 -17.20 -7.29 10.69
N SER A 109 -18.20 -6.49 10.30
CA SER A 109 -19.20 -6.81 9.28
C SER A 109 -18.78 -6.52 7.84
N VAL A 110 -17.56 -6.03 7.58
CA VAL A 110 -17.14 -5.61 6.24
C VAL A 110 -15.80 -6.26 5.86
N ASN A 111 -15.83 -7.58 5.67
CA ASN A 111 -14.71 -8.31 5.05
C ASN A 111 -14.42 -7.80 3.61
N GLU A 112 -15.40 -7.18 2.95
CA GLU A 112 -15.20 -6.52 1.65
C GLU A 112 -14.35 -5.25 1.74
N ASP A 113 -14.41 -4.48 2.83
CA ASP A 113 -13.67 -3.23 2.98
C ASP A 113 -12.22 -3.46 3.36
N PHE A 114 -11.90 -4.56 4.06
CA PHE A 114 -10.51 -4.89 4.34
C PHE A 114 -9.80 -5.39 3.08
N ALA A 115 -10.46 -6.21 2.26
CA ALA A 115 -9.94 -6.59 0.95
C ALA A 115 -9.76 -5.38 0.04
N ASN A 116 -10.75 -4.48 -0.03
CA ASN A 116 -10.65 -3.24 -0.79
C ASN A 116 -9.60 -2.28 -0.22
N TYR A 117 -9.41 -2.21 1.10
CA TYR A 117 -8.35 -1.45 1.74
C TYR A 117 -6.98 -1.99 1.37
N ILE A 118 -6.76 -3.31 1.46
CA ILE A 118 -5.51 -3.97 1.06
C ILE A 118 -5.26 -3.75 -0.44
N ILE A 119 -6.27 -3.91 -1.30
CA ILE A 119 -6.17 -3.73 -2.75
C ILE A 119 -5.88 -2.27 -3.12
N ASN A 120 -6.58 -1.31 -2.52
CA ASN A 120 -6.32 0.11 -2.74
C ASN A 120 -4.94 0.51 -2.18
N ARG A 121 -4.51 -0.03 -1.04
CA ARG A 121 -3.15 0.14 -0.53
C ARG A 121 -2.09 -0.44 -1.46
N PHE A 122 -2.32 -1.63 -1.99
CA PHE A 122 -1.39 -2.26 -2.92
C PHE A 122 -1.28 -1.38 -4.17
N ARG A 123 -2.41 -0.88 -4.69
CA ARG A 123 -2.48 0.05 -5.82
C ARG A 123 -1.75 1.38 -5.54
N ASP A 124 -1.85 1.93 -4.33
CA ASP A 124 -1.19 3.19 -3.95
C ASP A 124 0.32 3.03 -3.71
N LEU A 125 0.77 1.84 -3.30
CA LEU A 125 2.19 1.52 -3.10
C LEU A 125 2.87 1.02 -4.38
N MET A 126 2.12 0.47 -5.34
CA MET A 126 2.62 -0.01 -6.64
C MET A 126 3.51 1.01 -7.38
N PRO A 127 3.20 2.32 -7.43
CA PRO A 127 4.06 3.33 -8.06
C PRO A 127 5.45 3.47 -7.43
N LEU A 128 5.60 3.14 -6.13
CA LEU A 128 6.88 3.17 -5.43
C LEU A 128 7.74 1.95 -5.78
N PHE A 129 7.11 0.83 -6.13
CA PHE A 129 7.79 -0.39 -6.58
C PHE A 129 8.08 -0.39 -8.08
N THR A 130 7.32 0.34 -8.91
CA THR A 130 7.58 0.44 -10.35
C THR A 130 8.88 1.17 -10.71
N ASN A 131 9.46 1.93 -9.78
CA ASN A 131 10.75 2.61 -10.00
C ASN A 131 11.96 1.86 -9.44
N VAL A 132 11.75 0.70 -8.81
CA VAL A 132 12.84 -0.18 -8.41
C VAL A 132 12.87 -1.33 -9.41
N SER A 133 13.63 -1.15 -10.50
CA SER A 133 14.03 -2.27 -11.33
C SER A 133 15.03 -3.12 -10.53
N THR A 134 14.55 -3.95 -9.62
CA THR A 134 15.37 -5.03 -9.09
C THR A 134 15.66 -5.96 -10.25
N SER A 135 16.86 -5.84 -10.80
CA SER A 135 17.33 -6.78 -11.82
C SER A 135 17.18 -8.19 -11.24
N LEU A 136 16.41 -9.04 -11.93
CA LEU A 136 16.21 -10.46 -11.61
C LEU A 136 17.54 -11.22 -11.43
N ALA A 137 18.67 -10.65 -11.86
CA ALA A 137 20.01 -11.22 -11.73
C ALA A 137 20.51 -11.40 -10.28
N THR A 138 19.79 -10.90 -9.26
CA THR A 138 20.21 -11.02 -7.85
C THR A 138 19.56 -12.19 -7.11
N ILE A 139 18.65 -12.92 -7.75
CA ILE A 139 17.92 -14.03 -7.13
C ILE A 139 18.73 -15.32 -7.26
N LYS A 140 19.11 -15.93 -6.13
CA LYS A 140 19.88 -17.20 -6.00
C LYS A 140 19.21 -18.46 -6.58
N TYR A 141 18.18 -18.34 -7.40
CA TYR A 141 17.43 -19.46 -7.95
C TYR A 141 17.75 -19.63 -9.44
N ASN A 142 17.88 -20.89 -9.88
CA ASN A 142 17.85 -21.21 -11.31
C ASN A 142 16.42 -20.96 -11.81
N LEU A 143 16.21 -19.79 -12.41
CA LEU A 143 14.92 -19.41 -12.99
C LEU A 143 14.79 -20.02 -14.38
N ILE A 144 13.69 -20.73 -14.61
CA ILE A 144 13.35 -21.31 -15.91
C ILE A 144 12.26 -20.44 -16.52
N PRO A 145 12.53 -19.77 -17.66
CA PRO A 145 11.50 -19.04 -18.39
C PRO A 145 10.58 -20.01 -19.13
N VAL A 146 9.27 -19.85 -18.97
CA VAL A 146 8.24 -20.59 -19.68
C VAL A 146 7.37 -19.60 -20.44
N SER A 147 7.46 -19.64 -21.77
CA SER A 147 6.64 -18.81 -22.65
C SER A 147 5.33 -19.53 -22.96
N THR A 148 4.20 -18.88 -22.67
CA THR A 148 2.85 -19.37 -22.97
C THR A 148 2.18 -18.40 -23.93
N THR A 149 1.58 -18.94 -25.00
CA THR A 149 0.74 -18.16 -25.92
C THR A 149 -0.73 -18.45 -25.65
N VAL A 150 -1.51 -17.40 -25.45
CA VAL A 150 -2.94 -17.49 -25.13
C VAL A 150 -3.76 -16.87 -26.25
N ALA A 151 -4.70 -17.63 -26.81
CA ALA A 151 -5.66 -17.10 -27.76
C ALA A 151 -6.67 -16.20 -27.05
N VAL A 152 -6.90 -15.02 -27.61
CA VAL A 152 -7.78 -14.01 -27.04
C VAL A 152 -8.83 -13.55 -28.03
N VAL A 153 -10.01 -13.20 -27.53
CA VAL A 153 -11.10 -12.61 -28.31
C VAL A 153 -11.41 -11.24 -27.76
N ASN A 154 -11.54 -10.25 -28.66
CA ASN A 154 -11.77 -8.86 -28.29
C ASN A 154 -12.91 -8.71 -27.26
N ASN A 155 -12.65 -7.93 -26.21
CA ASN A 155 -13.59 -7.65 -25.12
C ASN A 155 -14.15 -8.89 -24.40
N THR A 156 -13.50 -10.04 -24.51
CA THR A 156 -13.87 -11.26 -23.79
C THR A 156 -12.79 -11.56 -22.75
N PRO A 157 -13.11 -11.59 -21.44
CA PRO A 157 -12.15 -11.96 -20.42
C PRO A 157 -11.63 -13.39 -20.64
N VAL A 158 -10.32 -13.58 -20.60
CA VAL A 158 -9.66 -14.89 -20.76
C VAL A 158 -8.63 -15.10 -19.65
N LEU A 159 -8.45 -16.35 -19.22
CA LEU A 159 -7.34 -16.74 -18.35
C LEU A 159 -6.02 -16.54 -19.11
N LEU A 160 -5.22 -15.58 -18.64
CA LEU A 160 -3.94 -15.27 -19.25
C LEU A 160 -2.82 -16.17 -18.69
N ILE A 161 -2.83 -16.42 -17.38
CA ILE A 161 -1.93 -17.39 -16.76
C ILE A 161 -2.57 -18.00 -15.52
N ALA A 162 -2.41 -19.32 -15.35
CA ALA A 162 -2.92 -20.06 -14.19
C ALA A 162 -2.17 -19.68 -12.89
N ALA A 163 -2.71 -20.07 -11.73
CA ALA A 163 -1.98 -19.93 -10.48
C ALA A 163 -0.77 -20.89 -10.44
N ASN A 164 0.38 -20.40 -9.97
CA ASN A 164 1.62 -21.17 -9.85
C ASN A 164 2.42 -20.72 -8.61
N THR A 165 2.55 -21.60 -7.62
CA THR A 165 3.28 -21.32 -6.37
C THR A 165 4.80 -21.21 -6.55
N LEU A 166 5.33 -21.73 -7.66
CA LEU A 166 6.75 -21.67 -8.00
C LEU A 166 7.12 -20.44 -8.82
N ARG A 167 6.15 -19.58 -9.15
CA ARG A 167 6.39 -18.33 -9.88
C ARG A 167 7.30 -17.41 -9.08
N ARG A 168 8.29 -16.84 -9.78
CA ARG A 168 9.26 -15.85 -9.26
C ARG A 168 9.34 -14.60 -10.14
N GLY A 169 8.75 -14.63 -11.33
CA GLY A 169 8.60 -13.45 -12.19
C GLY A 169 7.55 -13.68 -13.27
N LEU A 170 7.04 -12.60 -13.83
CA LEU A 170 6.07 -12.63 -14.93
C LEU A 170 6.25 -11.40 -15.81
N THR A 171 6.38 -11.62 -17.11
CA THR A 171 6.37 -10.57 -18.12
C THR A 171 5.20 -10.79 -19.06
N ILE A 172 4.35 -9.77 -19.22
CA ILE A 172 3.20 -9.78 -20.12
C ILE A 172 3.43 -8.73 -21.19
N GLU A 173 3.46 -9.15 -22.45
CA GLU A 173 3.59 -8.25 -23.59
C GLU A 173 2.21 -7.86 -24.12
N ASN A 174 2.02 -6.57 -24.38
CA ASN A 174 0.91 -6.05 -25.19
C ASN A 174 1.41 -5.75 -26.61
N PRO A 175 1.32 -6.71 -27.56
CA PRO A 175 1.74 -6.47 -28.94
C PRO A 175 0.76 -5.58 -29.72
N THR A 176 -0.33 -5.16 -29.08
CA THR A 176 -1.52 -4.63 -29.76
C THR A 176 -1.47 -3.11 -29.81
N ASN A 177 -2.33 -2.52 -30.66
CA ASN A 177 -2.50 -1.07 -30.75
C ASN A 177 -3.58 -0.53 -29.78
N LYS A 178 -4.07 -1.37 -28.87
CA LYS A 178 -5.10 -1.04 -27.89
C LYS A 178 -4.64 -1.42 -26.50
N GLU A 179 -5.26 -0.81 -25.49
CA GLU A 179 -5.01 -1.15 -24.11
C GLU A 179 -5.54 -2.55 -23.80
N MET A 180 -4.87 -3.21 -22.86
CA MET A 180 -5.33 -4.47 -22.29
C MET A 180 -5.49 -4.29 -20.79
N ILE A 181 -6.54 -4.86 -20.23
CA ILE A 181 -6.81 -4.74 -18.79
C ILE A 181 -6.57 -6.10 -18.15
N LEU A 182 -5.73 -6.15 -17.12
CA LEU A 182 -5.52 -7.33 -16.29
C LEU A 182 -6.46 -7.34 -15.09
N GLY A 183 -6.77 -8.52 -14.58
CA GLY A 183 -7.53 -8.72 -13.35
C GLY A 183 -7.29 -10.10 -12.76
N PHE A 184 -7.87 -10.35 -11.59
CA PHE A 184 -7.62 -11.58 -10.81
C PHE A 184 -8.77 -12.57 -10.80
N GLN A 185 -9.93 -12.19 -11.36
CA GLN A 185 -11.10 -13.06 -11.36
C GLN A 185 -12.00 -12.77 -12.58
N ILE A 186 -12.69 -13.81 -13.05
CA ILE A 186 -13.82 -13.66 -13.98
C ILE A 186 -15.09 -14.10 -13.25
N SER A 187 -16.15 -13.30 -13.37
CA SER A 187 -17.51 -13.67 -12.95
C SER A 187 -18.50 -13.14 -13.98
N ASN A 188 -19.49 -13.95 -14.35
CA ASN A 188 -20.50 -13.61 -15.37
C ASN A 188 -19.90 -13.09 -16.69
N ASN A 189 -18.81 -13.71 -17.15
CA ASN A 189 -18.06 -13.32 -18.36
C ASN A 189 -17.55 -11.86 -18.33
N GLN A 190 -17.35 -11.31 -17.14
CA GLN A 190 -16.77 -9.99 -16.92
C GLN A 190 -15.52 -10.11 -16.08
N LEU A 191 -14.51 -9.30 -16.41
CA LEU A 191 -13.29 -9.20 -15.63
C LEU A 191 -13.61 -8.46 -14.33
N GLN A 192 -13.51 -9.18 -13.22
CA GLN A 192 -13.66 -8.65 -11.87
C GLN A 192 -12.28 -8.31 -11.32
N GLN A 193 -12.24 -7.41 -10.33
CA GLN A 193 -11.00 -6.98 -9.68
C GLN A 193 -9.95 -6.50 -10.69
N ARG A 194 -10.32 -5.48 -11.49
CA ARG A 194 -9.39 -4.85 -12.45
C ARG A 194 -8.13 -4.39 -11.72
N TRP A 195 -7.00 -4.90 -12.18
CA TRP A 195 -5.70 -4.70 -11.57
C TRP A 195 -4.92 -3.58 -12.24
N LEU A 196 -4.62 -3.74 -13.53
CA LEU A 196 -3.70 -2.89 -14.26
C LEU A 196 -4.13 -2.77 -15.72
N GLU A 197 -3.88 -1.61 -16.33
CA GLU A 197 -4.01 -1.40 -17.77
C GLU A 197 -2.61 -1.38 -18.39
N ILE A 198 -2.36 -2.26 -19.36
CA ILE A 198 -1.11 -2.32 -20.10
C ILE A 198 -1.29 -1.47 -21.38
N PRO A 199 -0.53 -0.38 -21.54
CA PRO A 199 -0.58 0.45 -22.74
C PRO A 199 -0.29 -0.34 -24.03
N PRO A 200 -0.77 0.14 -25.19
CA PRO A 200 -0.41 -0.45 -26.48
C PRO A 200 1.10 -0.55 -26.67
N ARG A 201 1.58 -1.65 -27.28
CA ARG A 201 3.01 -1.86 -27.63
C ARG A 201 3.97 -1.70 -26.46
N SER A 202 3.52 -2.11 -25.27
CA SER A 202 4.33 -2.07 -24.06
C SER A 202 4.36 -3.45 -23.41
N PHE A 203 5.25 -3.62 -22.45
CA PHE A 203 5.29 -4.81 -21.62
C PHE A 203 5.08 -4.41 -20.17
N PHE A 204 4.54 -5.35 -19.41
CA PHE A 204 4.43 -5.26 -17.97
C PHE A 204 5.31 -6.33 -17.34
N GLU A 205 6.21 -5.92 -16.46
CA GLU A 205 6.95 -6.80 -15.57
C GLU A 205 6.31 -6.78 -14.19
N MET A 206 5.95 -7.96 -13.71
CA MET A 206 5.36 -8.09 -12.39
C MET A 206 6.39 -7.78 -11.31
N PRO A 207 6.07 -6.87 -10.36
CA PRO A 207 6.98 -6.57 -9.27
C PRO A 207 7.35 -7.81 -8.48
N THR A 208 8.62 -7.88 -8.11
CA THR A 208 9.19 -8.95 -7.28
C THR A 208 9.62 -8.38 -5.93
N GLY A 209 9.38 -9.15 -4.87
CA GLY A 209 9.90 -8.87 -3.53
C GLY A 209 11.42 -9.04 -3.49
N ALA A 210 12.06 -8.54 -2.43
CA ALA A 210 13.50 -8.66 -2.23
C ALA A 210 13.98 -10.12 -2.12
N ASP A 211 13.09 -11.03 -1.75
CA ASP A 211 13.31 -12.49 -1.70
C ASP A 211 13.02 -13.20 -3.04
N GLY A 212 12.63 -12.46 -4.08
CA GLY A 212 12.22 -12.99 -5.37
C GLY A 212 10.79 -13.54 -5.40
N SER A 213 10.00 -13.32 -4.34
CA SER A 213 8.58 -13.66 -4.34
C SER A 213 7.79 -12.72 -5.27
N CYS A 214 6.70 -13.20 -5.84
CA CYS A 214 5.78 -12.40 -6.64
C CYS A 214 4.36 -12.98 -6.53
N TYR A 215 3.38 -12.33 -7.14
CA TYR A 215 1.99 -12.83 -7.10
C TYR A 215 1.86 -14.19 -7.81
N THR A 216 1.42 -15.21 -7.07
CA THR A 216 1.31 -16.60 -7.53
C THR A 216 -0.09 -17.01 -7.98
N GLY A 217 -1.09 -16.14 -7.82
CA GLY A 217 -2.46 -16.42 -8.24
C GLY A 217 -2.66 -16.40 -9.76
N ALA A 218 -3.87 -16.72 -10.20
CA ALA A 218 -4.25 -16.65 -11.60
C ALA A 218 -4.41 -15.19 -12.04
N ILE A 219 -4.03 -14.89 -13.28
CA ILE A 219 -4.23 -13.57 -13.89
C ILE A 219 -5.07 -13.75 -15.15
N PHE A 220 -6.06 -12.89 -15.29
CA PHE A 220 -6.98 -12.84 -16.40
C PHE A 220 -6.78 -11.53 -17.17
N VAL A 221 -7.13 -11.52 -18.44
CA VAL A 221 -7.03 -10.36 -19.31
C VAL A 221 -8.37 -10.07 -19.97
N LEU A 222 -8.74 -8.80 -20.04
CA LEU A 222 -9.74 -8.27 -20.96
C LEU A 222 -8.99 -7.59 -22.11
N PRO A 223 -8.88 -8.25 -23.28
CA PRO A 223 -8.07 -7.81 -24.39
C PRO A 223 -8.83 -6.80 -25.26
N GLY A 224 -8.14 -5.75 -25.74
CA GLY A 224 -8.72 -4.81 -26.71
C GLY A 224 -8.79 -5.33 -28.15
N ILE A 225 -8.33 -6.56 -28.41
CA ILE A 225 -8.28 -7.20 -29.74
C ILE A 225 -8.60 -8.70 -29.68
N SER A 226 -8.84 -9.30 -30.84
CA SER A 226 -8.77 -10.75 -31.04
C SER A 226 -7.41 -11.14 -31.61
N GLY A 227 -6.82 -12.26 -31.17
CA GLY A 227 -5.50 -12.70 -31.61
C GLY A 227 -4.83 -13.63 -30.60
N SER A 228 -3.53 -13.44 -30.39
CA SER A 228 -2.76 -14.19 -29.41
C SER A 228 -1.90 -13.25 -28.57
N LEU A 229 -1.80 -13.53 -27.27
CA LEU A 229 -0.91 -12.83 -26.35
C LEU A 229 0.17 -13.78 -25.87
N THR A 230 1.39 -13.27 -25.76
CA THR A 230 2.53 -14.02 -25.23
C THR A 230 2.82 -13.55 -23.82
N VAL A 231 3.02 -14.52 -22.92
CA VAL A 231 3.36 -14.31 -21.53
C VAL A 231 4.56 -15.17 -21.17
N VAL A 232 5.54 -14.58 -20.50
CA VAL A 232 6.74 -15.27 -20.04
C VAL A 232 6.68 -15.35 -18.53
N GLU A 233 6.55 -16.56 -18.00
CA GLU A 233 6.63 -16.84 -16.57
C GLU A 233 8.04 -17.32 -16.21
N PHE A 234 8.63 -16.77 -15.15
CA PHE A 234 9.87 -17.28 -14.59
C PHE A 234 9.53 -18.09 -13.35
N SER A 235 9.83 -19.39 -13.38
CA SER A 235 9.59 -20.30 -12.27
C SER A 235 10.90 -20.83 -11.69
N GLN A 236 10.92 -21.10 -10.39
CA GLN A 236 12.04 -21.80 -9.77
C GLN A 236 12.10 -23.24 -10.31
N GLY A 237 13.22 -23.60 -10.95
CA GLY A 237 13.43 -24.98 -11.37
C GLY A 237 13.47 -25.92 -10.16
N ALA A 238 12.86 -27.09 -10.28
CA ALA A 238 13.10 -28.16 -9.32
C ALA A 238 14.60 -28.50 -9.37
N SER A 239 15.29 -28.34 -8.25
CA SER A 239 16.63 -28.91 -8.08
C SER A 239 16.52 -30.42 -8.24
N LEU A 240 17.15 -30.95 -9.31
CA LEU A 240 17.37 -32.38 -9.52
C LEU A 240 18.21 -32.98 -8.40
#